data_AF-F1W4D7-F1
#
_entry.id   AF-F1W4D7-F1
#
_cell.length_a   1.000
_cell.length_b   1.000
_cell.length_c   1.000
_cell.angle_alpha   90.00
_cell.angle_beta   90.00
_cell.angle_gamma   90.00
#
_symmetry.space_group_name_H-M   'P 1'
#
loop_
_entity.id
_entity.type
_entity.pdbx_description
1 polymer ?
#
loop_
_entity_poly.entity_id
_entity_poly.type
_entity_poly.pdbx_seq_one_letter_code
_entity_poly.pdbx_strand_id
1 'polypeptide(L)'
;MAIGDMVTVDKYYGQVTRINTRYTILRGLDGVESVIPNELFVSGPMQNFSLSDRLLRLSTKVTVSYETDIEALLPLLEEAAATVARVSKDSPPSAVLRFFAADGLEVEVGFMIVDPENGTFGVTSEVNLAIWRVLQSNHIRIPYNQREIRILNASSLPADIPPAGEEVAPPSVGEAR
;
A
#
# COMPACT_ATOMS: atom_id res chain seq x y z
N MET A 1 -2.90 -10.82 -27.27
CA MET A 1 -3.61 -9.55 -27.03
C MET A 1 -5.01 -9.69 -27.58
N ALA A 2 -6.00 -9.68 -26.70
CA ALA A 2 -7.40 -9.77 -27.03
C ALA A 2 -8.15 -8.53 -26.52
N ILE A 3 -9.38 -8.36 -26.99
CA ILE A 3 -10.29 -7.36 -26.43
C ILE A 3 -10.59 -7.73 -24.97
N GLY A 4 -10.47 -6.76 -24.07
CA GLY A 4 -10.61 -6.93 -22.62
C GLY A 4 -9.29 -7.02 -21.85
N ASP A 5 -8.14 -7.20 -22.52
CA ASP A 5 -6.85 -7.27 -21.86
C ASP A 5 -6.46 -5.92 -21.25
N MET A 6 -5.92 -5.92 -20.03
CA MET A 6 -5.24 -4.76 -19.47
C MET A 6 -3.80 -4.70 -19.99
N VAL A 7 -3.44 -3.60 -20.66
CA VAL A 7 -2.12 -3.43 -21.27
C VAL A 7 -1.50 -2.07 -20.95
N THR A 8 -0.18 -2.04 -20.83
CA THR A 8 0.63 -0.81 -20.88
C THR A 8 1.50 -0.82 -22.13
N VAL A 9 1.43 0.26 -22.90
CA VAL A 9 2.28 0.52 -24.07
C VAL A 9 2.80 1.94 -23.98
N ASP A 10 4.13 2.09 -23.91
CA ASP A 10 4.78 3.38 -23.70
C ASP A 10 4.19 4.08 -22.44
N LYS A 11 3.56 5.26 -22.60
CA LYS A 11 2.89 5.99 -21.51
C LYS A 11 1.42 5.66 -21.32
N TYR A 12 0.83 4.81 -22.15
CA TYR A 12 -0.61 4.54 -22.16
C TYR A 12 -0.92 3.27 -21.38
N TYR A 13 -1.87 3.36 -20.45
CA TYR A 13 -2.34 2.25 -19.65
C TYR A 13 -3.87 2.14 -19.73
N GLY A 14 -4.39 0.95 -19.99
CA GLY A 14 -5.83 0.72 -20.00
C GLY A 14 -6.26 -0.62 -20.54
N GLN A 15 -7.57 -0.82 -20.58
CA GLN A 15 -8.22 -2.00 -21.13
C GLN A 15 -8.37 -1.88 -22.64
N VAL A 16 -8.03 -2.94 -23.40
CA VAL A 16 -8.26 -2.99 -24.85
C VAL A 16 -9.76 -3.07 -25.13
N THR A 17 -10.36 -2.00 -25.66
CA THR A 17 -11.79 -1.98 -25.98
C THR A 17 -12.08 -2.33 -27.44
N ARG A 18 -11.14 -2.03 -28.36
CA ARG A 18 -11.30 -2.31 -29.79
C ARG A 18 -9.95 -2.50 -30.46
N ILE A 19 -9.85 -3.50 -31.33
CA ILE A 19 -8.67 -3.77 -32.17
C ILE A 19 -9.09 -3.62 -33.63
N ASN A 20 -8.44 -2.72 -34.37
CA ASN A 20 -8.60 -2.57 -35.81
C ASN A 20 -7.29 -2.89 -36.53
N THR A 21 -7.29 -2.86 -37.86
CA THR A 21 -6.11 -3.17 -38.68
C THR A 21 -4.97 -2.16 -38.53
N ARG A 22 -5.28 -0.89 -38.21
CA ARG A 22 -4.27 0.19 -38.09
C ARG A 22 -4.07 0.73 -36.67
N TYR A 23 -5.07 0.58 -35.79
CA TYR A 23 -5.04 1.14 -34.45
C TYR A 23 -5.81 0.26 -33.47
N THR A 24 -5.47 0.41 -32.20
CA THR A 24 -6.14 -0.21 -31.05
C THR A 24 -6.59 0.88 -30.10
N ILE A 25 -7.78 0.74 -29.53
CA ILE A 25 -8.32 1.68 -28.54
C ILE A 25 -8.12 1.07 -27.15
N LEU A 26 -7.50 1.85 -26.26
CA LEU A 26 -7.34 1.55 -24.84
C LEU A 26 -8.24 2.48 -24.03
N ARG A 27 -9.01 1.95 -23.08
CA ARG A 27 -9.78 2.75 -22.12
C ARG A 27 -9.06 2.73 -20.77
N GLY A 28 -8.63 3.90 -20.30
CA GLY A 28 -8.03 4.08 -18.99
C GLY A 28 -9.06 3.93 -17.86
N LEU A 29 -8.57 3.77 -16.63
CA LEU A 29 -9.41 3.71 -15.41
C LEU A 29 -10.12 5.03 -15.12
N ASP A 30 -9.60 6.14 -15.67
CA ASP A 30 -10.19 7.47 -15.65
C ASP A 30 -11.31 7.65 -16.69
N GLY A 31 -11.58 6.62 -17.50
CA GLY A 31 -12.57 6.65 -18.58
C GLY A 31 -12.06 7.27 -19.87
N VAL A 32 -10.80 7.72 -19.93
CA VAL A 32 -10.21 8.32 -21.14
C VAL A 32 -9.88 7.23 -22.16
N GLU A 33 -10.28 7.43 -23.41
CA GLU A 33 -9.97 6.51 -24.51
C GLU A 33 -8.75 7.00 -25.30
N SER A 34 -7.72 6.16 -25.36
CA SER A 34 -6.47 6.41 -26.10
C SER A 34 -6.44 5.56 -27.36
N VAL A 35 -6.24 6.21 -28.51
CA VAL A 35 -6.09 5.53 -29.82
C VAL A 35 -4.61 5.34 -30.12
N ILE A 36 -4.16 4.08 -30.13
CA ILE A 36 -2.76 3.72 -30.28
C ILE A 36 -2.55 3.04 -31.64
N PRO A 37 -1.67 3.58 -32.52
CA PRO A 37 -1.27 2.91 -33.74
C PRO A 37 -0.68 1.53 -33.48
N ASN A 38 -1.04 0.54 -34.30
CA ASN A 38 -0.59 -0.84 -34.12
C ASN A 38 0.94 -0.99 -34.20
N GLU A 39 1.61 -0.10 -34.94
CA GLU A 39 3.08 -0.06 -35.05
C GLU A 39 3.78 0.15 -33.70
N LEU A 40 3.14 0.85 -32.75
CA LEU A 40 3.70 1.04 -31.40
C LEU A 40 3.72 -0.27 -30.59
N PHE A 41 2.75 -1.16 -30.83
CA PHE A 41 2.70 -2.48 -30.17
C PHE A 41 3.76 -3.44 -30.73
N VAL A 42 4.25 -3.21 -31.95
CA VAL A 42 5.27 -4.03 -32.61
C VAL A 42 6.68 -3.50 -32.35
N SER A 43 6.84 -2.17 -32.26
CA SER A 43 8.15 -1.52 -32.15
C SER A 43 8.69 -1.42 -30.72
N GLY A 44 7.82 -1.41 -29.71
CA GLY A 44 8.20 -1.22 -28.31
C GLY A 44 7.85 -2.40 -27.39
N PRO A 45 8.47 -2.48 -26.20
CA PRO A 45 8.04 -3.41 -25.18
C PRO A 45 6.62 -3.06 -24.70
N MET A 46 5.78 -4.09 -24.59
CA MET A 46 4.42 -4.00 -24.07
C MET A 46 4.32 -4.88 -22.83
N GLN A 47 3.62 -4.39 -21.82
CA GLN A 47 3.25 -5.20 -20.67
C GLN A 47 1.77 -5.55 -20.76
N ASN A 48 1.45 -6.84 -20.87
CA ASN A 48 0.09 -7.33 -20.84
C ASN A 48 -0.16 -8.00 -19.48
N PHE A 49 -1.09 -7.43 -18.71
CA PHE A 49 -1.43 -7.84 -17.36
C PHE A 49 -2.52 -8.93 -17.34
N SER A 50 -2.99 -9.37 -18.51
CA SER A 50 -4.07 -10.34 -18.69
C SER A 50 -3.68 -11.50 -19.62
N LEU A 51 -2.40 -11.59 -20.03
CA LEU A 51 -1.95 -12.51 -21.07
C LEU A 51 -1.96 -13.98 -20.65
N SER A 52 -1.64 -14.26 -19.38
CA SER A 52 -1.51 -15.63 -18.87
C SER A 52 -2.44 -15.90 -17.70
N ASP A 53 -2.66 -14.89 -16.85
CA ASP A 53 -3.61 -14.95 -15.74
C ASP A 53 -4.20 -13.55 -15.53
N ARG A 54 -5.48 -13.48 -15.14
CA ARG A 54 -6.12 -12.22 -14.70
C ARG A 54 -5.69 -11.80 -13.29
N LEU A 55 -4.79 -12.57 -12.68
CA LEU A 55 -4.30 -12.33 -11.34
C LEU A 55 -3.31 -11.17 -11.34
N LEU A 56 -3.71 -10.06 -10.72
CA LEU A 56 -2.81 -8.93 -10.47
C LEU A 56 -2.25 -9.03 -9.07
N ARG A 57 -0.92 -9.04 -8.94
CA ARG A 57 -0.23 -8.95 -7.64
C ARG A 57 -0.25 -7.51 -7.16
N LEU A 58 -0.90 -7.29 -6.02
CA LEU A 58 -0.83 -6.04 -5.27
C LEU A 58 0.00 -6.27 -4.00
N SER A 59 0.54 -5.19 -3.45
CA SER A 59 1.13 -5.23 -2.12
C SER A 59 0.84 -3.98 -1.34
N THR A 60 0.81 -4.13 -0.02
CA THR A 60 0.71 -3.04 0.94
C THR A 60 1.86 -3.15 1.94
N LYS A 61 2.25 -2.01 2.50
CA LYS A 61 3.37 -1.90 3.42
C LYS A 61 2.89 -1.37 4.75
N VAL A 62 3.39 -1.94 5.82
CA VAL A 62 3.14 -1.48 7.17
C VAL A 62 4.42 -1.48 7.98
N THR A 63 4.63 -0.43 8.77
CA THR A 63 5.76 -0.34 9.69
C THR A 63 5.27 -0.63 11.11
N VAL A 64 5.96 -1.50 11.82
CA VAL A 64 5.68 -1.86 13.21
C VAL A 64 6.89 -1.64 14.10
N SER A 65 6.69 -1.49 15.41
CA SER A 65 7.78 -1.26 16.37
C SER A 65 8.77 -2.44 16.38
N TYR A 66 10.04 -2.16 16.67
CA TYR A 66 11.09 -3.17 16.91
C TYR A 66 10.78 -4.12 18.08
N GLU A 67 9.90 -3.72 18.99
CA GLU A 67 9.45 -4.53 20.13
C GLU A 67 8.41 -5.59 19.74
N THR A 68 7.95 -5.58 18.49
CA THR A 68 6.90 -6.49 18.00
C THR A 68 7.46 -7.87 17.68
N ASP A 69 6.78 -8.92 18.12
CA ASP A 69 7.04 -10.29 17.66
C ASP A 69 6.57 -10.44 16.20
N ILE A 70 7.51 -10.29 15.26
CA ILE A 70 7.23 -10.41 13.83
C ILE A 70 6.83 -11.82 13.45
N GLU A 71 7.45 -12.84 14.02
CA GLU A 71 7.17 -14.24 13.66
C GLU A 71 5.72 -14.62 13.99
N ALA A 72 5.19 -14.10 15.11
CA ALA A 72 3.78 -14.23 15.46
C ALA A 72 2.86 -13.33 14.61
N LEU A 73 3.34 -12.17 14.17
CA LEU A 73 2.54 -11.21 13.41
C LEU A 73 2.31 -11.61 11.95
N LEU A 74 3.32 -12.12 11.25
CA LEU A 74 3.23 -12.47 9.82
C LEU A 74 2.01 -13.35 9.47
N PRO A 75 1.75 -14.50 10.14
CA PRO A 75 0.60 -15.33 9.82
C PRO A 75 -0.73 -14.61 10.07
N LEU A 76 -0.81 -13.76 11.11
CA LEU A 76 -2.02 -12.98 11.39
C LEU A 76 -2.32 -11.95 10.29
N LEU A 77 -1.29 -11.37 9.67
CA LEU A 77 -1.44 -10.45 8.54
C LEU A 77 -1.88 -11.17 7.27
N GLU A 78 -1.36 -12.37 7.03
CA GLU A 78 -1.78 -13.24 5.92
C GLU A 78 -3.25 -13.63 6.07
N GLU A 79 -3.65 -14.09 7.26
CA GLU A 79 -5.04 -14.41 7.56
C GLU A 79 -5.96 -13.20 7.37
N ALA A 80 -5.56 -12.03 7.87
CA ALA A 80 -6.32 -10.80 7.70
C ALA A 80 -6.56 -10.46 6.23
N ALA A 81 -5.51 -10.52 5.41
CA ALA A 81 -5.62 -10.26 3.97
C ALA A 81 -6.49 -11.31 3.27
N ALA A 82 -6.43 -12.58 3.70
CA ALA A 82 -7.24 -13.66 3.13
C ALA A 82 -8.75 -13.52 3.42
N THR A 83 -9.14 -12.74 4.43
CA THR A 83 -10.57 -12.47 4.72
C THR A 83 -11.26 -11.61 3.66
N VAL A 84 -10.49 -10.88 2.86
CA VAL A 84 -11.02 -9.94 1.86
C VAL A 84 -11.50 -10.72 0.63
N ALA A 85 -12.78 -10.58 0.30
CA ALA A 85 -13.45 -11.41 -0.70
C ALA A 85 -12.83 -11.35 -2.11
N ARG A 86 -12.21 -10.23 -2.48
CA ARG A 86 -11.56 -10.03 -3.79
C ARG A 86 -10.14 -10.58 -3.87
N VAL A 87 -9.57 -10.99 -2.75
CA VAL A 87 -8.26 -11.65 -2.72
C VAL A 87 -8.43 -13.10 -3.17
N SER A 88 -7.56 -13.54 -4.08
CA SER A 88 -7.59 -14.89 -4.62
C SER A 88 -7.35 -15.93 -3.53
N LYS A 89 -8.22 -16.95 -3.47
CA LYS A 89 -8.05 -18.09 -2.55
C LYS A 89 -7.06 -19.12 -3.10
N ASP A 90 -6.89 -19.17 -4.42
CA ASP A 90 -5.96 -20.09 -5.08
C ASP A 90 -4.51 -19.64 -4.95
N SER A 91 -4.28 -18.34 -4.70
CA SER A 91 -2.97 -17.74 -4.44
C SER A 91 -3.01 -16.99 -3.12
N PRO A 92 -2.69 -17.66 -2.00
CA PRO A 92 -2.81 -17.06 -0.68
C PRO A 92 -1.92 -15.82 -0.56
N PRO A 93 -2.36 -14.82 0.22
CA PRO A 93 -1.52 -13.67 0.55
C PRO A 93 -0.27 -14.13 1.30
N SER A 94 0.81 -13.36 1.15
CA SER A 94 2.08 -13.60 1.85
C SER A 94 2.55 -12.32 2.52
N ALA A 95 2.91 -12.42 3.79
CA ALA A 95 3.50 -11.34 4.57
C ALA A 95 4.99 -11.64 4.77
N VAL A 96 5.84 -10.65 4.47
CA VAL A 96 7.29 -10.79 4.63
C VAL A 96 7.89 -9.56 5.30
N LEU A 97 8.87 -9.77 6.18
CA LEU A 97 9.71 -8.69 6.66
C LEU A 97 10.59 -8.21 5.51
N ARG A 98 10.38 -6.97 5.06
CA ARG A 98 11.05 -6.43 3.87
C ARG A 98 12.39 -5.79 4.20
N PHE A 99 12.41 -4.90 5.20
CA PHE A 99 13.64 -4.24 5.64
C PHE A 99 13.51 -3.66 7.05
N PHE A 100 14.66 -3.34 7.65
CA PHE A 100 14.79 -2.66 8.94
C PHE A 100 14.86 -1.13 8.72
N ALA A 101 13.80 -0.40 9.06
CA ALA A 101 13.69 1.05 8.91
C ALA A 101 14.22 1.78 10.15
N ALA A 102 14.57 3.07 10.03
CA ALA A 102 15.07 3.85 11.16
C ALA A 102 14.11 3.86 12.37
N ASP A 103 12.81 3.89 12.09
CA ASP A 103 11.76 3.99 13.10
C ASP A 103 11.06 2.63 13.39
N GLY A 104 11.42 1.53 12.74
CA GLY A 104 10.74 0.25 12.94
C GLY A 104 11.02 -0.83 11.88
N LEU A 105 10.21 -1.88 11.89
CA LEU A 105 10.28 -3.01 10.96
C LEU A 105 9.25 -2.81 9.84
N GLU A 106 9.68 -2.74 8.57
CA GLU A 106 8.76 -2.68 7.42
C GLU A 106 8.37 -4.10 6.98
N VAL A 107 7.08 -4.40 7.10
CA VAL A 107 6.46 -5.63 6.61
C VAL A 107 5.70 -5.32 5.33
N GLU A 108 5.89 -6.16 4.32
CA GLU A 108 5.14 -6.11 3.06
C GLU A 108 4.16 -7.28 3.00
N VAL A 109 2.89 -6.98 2.78
CA VAL A 109 1.83 -7.98 2.56
C VAL A 109 1.46 -7.95 1.09
N GLY A 110 1.80 -9.02 0.38
CA GLY A 110 1.47 -9.22 -1.03
C GLY A 110 0.25 -10.12 -1.20
N PHE A 111 -0.66 -9.76 -2.10
CA PHE A 111 -1.87 -10.52 -2.37
C PHE A 111 -2.24 -10.44 -3.86
N MET A 112 -2.89 -11.49 -4.36
CA MET A 112 -3.35 -11.56 -5.75
C MET A 112 -4.84 -11.22 -5.81
N ILE A 113 -5.26 -10.41 -6.77
CA ILE A 113 -6.68 -10.12 -7.04
C ILE A 113 -7.09 -10.70 -8.38
N VAL A 114 -8.33 -11.18 -8.48
CA VAL A 114 -8.86 -11.83 -9.69
C VAL A 114 -9.55 -10.88 -10.66
N ASP A 115 -9.86 -9.65 -10.23
CA ASP A 115 -10.66 -8.67 -10.98
C ASP A 115 -10.02 -7.27 -11.00
N PRO A 116 -8.85 -7.08 -11.65
CA PRO A 116 -8.17 -5.79 -11.70
C PRO A 116 -8.99 -4.68 -12.38
N GLU A 117 -9.95 -5.04 -13.23
CA GLU A 117 -10.84 -4.13 -13.95
C GLU A 117 -11.82 -3.36 -13.05
N ASN A 118 -12.18 -3.89 -11.88
CA ASN A 118 -13.02 -3.21 -10.88
C ASN A 118 -12.23 -2.24 -9.98
N GLY A 119 -11.01 -1.89 -10.38
CA GLY A 119 -10.12 -1.01 -9.65
C GLY A 119 -9.42 -1.70 -8.47
N THR A 120 -8.25 -1.15 -8.12
CA THR A 120 -7.32 -1.72 -7.14
C THR A 120 -7.39 -1.01 -5.78
N PHE A 121 -7.77 0.27 -5.74
CA PHE A 121 -7.76 1.06 -4.51
C PHE A 121 -8.75 0.54 -3.45
N GLY A 122 -9.95 0.12 -3.85
CA GLY A 122 -10.96 -0.39 -2.91
C GLY A 122 -10.49 -1.63 -2.18
N VAL A 123 -9.97 -2.62 -2.91
CA VAL A 123 -9.44 -3.87 -2.32
C VAL A 123 -8.20 -3.61 -1.46
N THR A 124 -7.29 -2.74 -1.89
CA THR A 124 -6.14 -2.34 -1.06
C THR A 124 -6.59 -1.68 0.24
N SER A 125 -7.63 -0.83 0.19
CA SER A 125 -8.20 -0.20 1.39
C SER A 125 -8.83 -1.22 2.34
N GLU A 126 -9.57 -2.19 1.81
CA GLU A 126 -10.17 -3.27 2.62
C GLU A 126 -9.10 -4.12 3.31
N VAL A 127 -8.03 -4.49 2.59
CA VAL A 127 -6.88 -5.20 3.16
C VAL A 127 -6.20 -4.37 4.23
N ASN A 128 -5.97 -3.07 3.99
CA ASN A 128 -5.37 -2.18 4.99
C ASN A 128 -6.23 -2.07 6.25
N LEU A 129 -7.56 -2.01 6.12
CA LEU A 129 -8.47 -1.99 7.26
C LEU A 129 -8.47 -3.32 8.03
N ALA A 130 -8.37 -4.46 7.33
CA ALA A 130 -8.25 -5.77 7.96
C ALA A 130 -6.93 -5.87 8.76
N ILE A 131 -5.82 -5.46 8.15
CA ILE A 131 -4.50 -5.38 8.82
C ILE A 131 -4.57 -4.45 10.04
N TRP A 132 -5.17 -3.27 9.89
CA TRP A 132 -5.33 -2.33 11.00
C TRP A 132 -6.08 -2.94 12.20
N ARG A 133 -7.17 -3.68 11.95
CA ARG A 133 -7.92 -4.36 13.01
C ARG A 133 -7.09 -5.43 13.73
N VAL A 134 -6.27 -6.18 13.00
CA VAL A 134 -5.36 -7.17 13.59
C VAL A 134 -4.29 -6.50 14.44
N LEU A 135 -3.68 -5.41 13.96
CA LEU A 135 -2.69 -4.66 14.73
C LEU A 135 -3.29 -4.11 16.03
N GLN A 136 -4.49 -3.55 15.97
CA GLN A 136 -5.21 -3.04 17.15
C GLN A 136 -5.54 -4.15 18.14
N SER A 137 -6.03 -5.30 17.65
CA SER A 137 -6.46 -6.42 18.50
C SER A 137 -5.30 -7.11 19.22
N ASN A 138 -4.10 -7.07 18.62
CA ASN A 138 -2.86 -7.61 19.19
C ASN A 138 -2.03 -6.54 19.92
N HIS A 139 -2.58 -5.32 20.12
CA HIS A 139 -1.90 -4.20 20.78
C HIS A 139 -0.54 -3.82 20.17
N ILE A 140 -0.40 -4.00 18.85
CA ILE A 140 0.84 -3.72 18.14
C ILE A 140 0.93 -2.22 17.87
N ARG A 141 2.00 -1.61 18.38
CA ARG A 141 2.25 -0.17 18.21
C ARG A 141 2.85 0.10 16.83
N ILE A 142 2.21 1.02 16.11
CA ILE A 142 2.81 1.65 14.93
C ILE A 142 3.78 2.71 15.45
N PRO A 143 5.06 2.67 15.05
CA PRO A 143 6.04 3.61 15.54
C PRO A 143 5.74 5.00 14.97
N TYR A 144 5.83 6.00 15.84
CA TYR A 144 5.97 7.39 15.43
C TYR A 144 7.46 7.68 15.23
N ASN A 145 7.80 8.65 14.38
CA ASN A 145 9.19 9.07 14.20
C ASN A 145 9.75 9.54 15.55
N GLN A 146 10.71 8.80 16.10
CA GLN A 146 11.33 9.13 17.38
C GLN A 146 12.65 9.86 17.12
N ARG A 147 12.87 10.97 17.83
CA ARG A 147 14.14 11.69 17.81
C ARG A 147 14.72 11.77 19.21
N GLU A 148 15.85 11.11 19.41
CA GLU A 148 16.64 11.30 20.62
C GLU A 148 17.52 12.56 20.45
N ILE A 149 17.28 13.56 21.29
CA ILE A 149 18.09 14.79 21.32
C ILE A 149 19.07 14.67 22.48
N ARG A 150 20.34 14.36 22.17
CA ARG A 150 21.41 14.39 23.16
C ARG A 150 22.05 15.78 23.21
N ILE A 151 21.82 16.52 24.30
CA ILE A 151 22.45 17.83 24.53
C ILE A 151 23.88 17.59 25.04
N LEU A 152 24.87 17.86 24.20
CA LEU A 152 26.29 17.63 24.52
C LEU A 152 26.90 18.72 25.43
N ASN A 153 26.25 19.88 25.56
CA ASN A 153 26.70 21.02 26.38
C ASN A 153 25.58 21.51 27.32
N ALA A 154 25.29 20.76 28.39
CA ALA A 154 24.30 21.18 29.39
C ALA A 154 24.77 22.36 30.27
N SER A 155 26.08 22.64 30.30
CA SER A 155 26.70 23.65 31.18
C SER A 155 26.48 25.11 30.74
N SER A 156 25.94 25.33 29.53
CA SER A 156 25.63 26.67 28.99
C SER A 156 24.12 26.91 28.83
N LEU A 157 23.28 26.01 29.37
CA LEU A 157 21.83 26.21 29.37
C LEU A 157 21.49 27.27 30.44
N PRO A 158 20.72 28.33 30.12
CA PRO A 158 20.19 29.22 31.14
C PRO A 158 19.37 28.39 32.14
N ALA A 159 19.58 28.63 33.43
CA ALA A 159 19.10 27.79 34.55
C ALA A 159 17.56 27.76 34.74
N ASP A 160 16.78 28.18 33.76
CA ASP A 160 15.35 28.48 33.88
C ASP A 160 14.47 27.58 32.99
N ILE A 161 14.97 26.40 32.60
CA ILE A 161 14.16 25.40 31.91
C ILE A 161 13.53 24.50 32.98
N PRO A 162 12.20 24.55 33.20
CA PRO A 162 11.52 23.62 34.10
C PRO A 162 11.70 22.18 33.58
N PRO A 163 11.78 21.18 34.48
CA PRO A 163 12.01 19.80 34.09
C PRO A 163 10.90 19.31 33.15
N ALA A 164 11.30 18.68 32.05
CA ALA A 164 10.41 18.06 31.07
C ALA A 164 9.63 16.91 31.73
N GLY A 165 8.47 17.25 32.31
CA GLY A 165 7.61 16.34 33.02
C GLY A 165 6.28 16.95 33.48
N GLU A 166 6.09 18.26 33.31
CA GLU A 166 4.78 18.88 33.54
C GLU A 166 3.95 18.78 32.26
N GLU A 167 3.02 17.82 32.28
CA GLU A 167 1.97 17.64 31.29
C GLU A 167 1.25 18.97 31.07
N VAL A 168 1.54 19.64 29.96
CA VAL A 168 0.77 20.80 29.52
C VAL A 168 -0.61 20.28 29.14
N ALA A 169 -1.54 20.31 30.10
CA ALA A 169 -2.94 19.99 29.87
C ALA A 169 -3.45 20.81 28.66
N PRO A 170 -4.19 20.19 27.72
CA PRO A 170 -4.73 20.93 26.58
C PRO A 170 -5.60 22.08 27.10
N PRO A 171 -5.60 23.24 26.43
CA PRO A 171 -6.41 24.38 26.86
C PRO A 171 -7.87 23.94 26.92
N SER A 172 -8.48 24.12 28.10
CA SER A 172 -9.90 23.96 28.30
C SER A 172 -10.62 24.88 27.32
N VAL A 173 -11.34 24.27 26.37
CA VAL A 173 -12.23 24.98 25.44
C VAL A 173 -13.27 25.68 26.31
N GLY A 174 -13.13 26.99 26.43
CA GLY A 174 -14.06 27.86 27.14
C GLY A 174 -15.47 27.70 26.58
N GLU A 175 -16.42 27.60 27.50
CA GLU A 175 -17.85 27.45 27.26
C GLU A 175 -18.38 28.48 26.25
N ALA A 176 -19.16 27.97 25.30
CA ALA A 176 -20.06 28.78 24.50
C ALA A 176 -21.16 29.35 25.40
N ARG A 177 -21.26 30.69 25.46
CA ARG A 177 -22.49 31.43 25.74
C ARG A 177 -22.53 32.70 24.92
#